data_AF-A0A7C8HYC0-F1
#
_entry.id   AF-A0A7C8HYC0-F1
#
_cell.length_a   1.000
_cell.length_b   1.000
_cell.length_c   1.000
_cell.angle_alpha   90.00
_cell.angle_beta   90.00
_cell.angle_gamma   90.00
#
_symmetry.space_group_name_H-M   'P 1'
#
loop_
_entity.id
_entity.type
_entity.pdbx_description
1 polymer ?
#
loop_
_entity_poly.entity_id
_entity_poly.type
_entity_poly.pdbx_seq_one_letter_code
_entity_poly.pdbx_strand_id
1 'polypeptide(L)'
;MEKVPKSLPEELPGRSGVDDVPNCECLGRENCDYVGRSIEPLAFSIPLALVSRQDACPLFTQLPLEIREMIYTFALADTTSNPIDWDNPFRTGHTGDMPKSDIAMCLLQTCRAVYLEAYKLPLLLNPLIVYAFDGDMSYSRSRPDITRLAPWQIALIQRLDISLRQIRLETGELARYLEAWGGTGGLRHQGAYVAPRYYHHAHRRGPGRLLGMFDFRPMPVETTEDIGDGAEVTLDNAPFDDKNGFVSKTTIVRAMVARPLTHLTVRLSRTDWWHWASDPNPTDPLHQISLDPALGCRADDLEYPTPPRMLQAAAQRRAGQFPNPCLLSPAPTRYQNTWGAAIAKQSQLRTLEFVLEMFEEKKGQLEVVVECAKSWRFAMDGVAWELVWDGQVEEKRWKSCCRRREWDCECMKRHQERQKREEEGQESEEEWEESDDSDFDSPFHGGGYHRNIYHRGIALRGKGSDESFGVDRVRY
;
A
#
# COMPACT_ATOMS: atom_id res chain seq x y z
N MET A 1 -65.68 11.77 -17.77
CA MET A 1 -66.01 11.26 -16.42
C MET A 1 -65.84 9.75 -16.44
N GLU A 2 -64.61 9.30 -16.25
CA GLU A 2 -64.27 7.88 -16.17
C GLU A 2 -63.98 7.49 -14.72
N LYS A 3 -64.49 6.33 -14.33
CA LYS A 3 -64.49 5.81 -12.97
C LYS A 3 -63.08 5.35 -12.58
N VAL A 4 -62.54 5.93 -11.52
CA VAL A 4 -61.36 5.44 -10.80
C VAL A 4 -61.72 4.13 -10.08
N PRO A 5 -61.00 3.02 -10.27
CA PRO A 5 -61.12 1.85 -9.41
C PRO A 5 -60.27 1.98 -8.15
N LYS A 6 -60.77 1.30 -7.12
CA LYS A 6 -60.45 1.38 -5.69
C LYS A 6 -59.10 0.76 -5.31
N SER A 7 -58.65 1.21 -4.12
CA SER A 7 -57.97 0.45 -3.06
C SER A 7 -56.60 -0.18 -3.38
N LEU A 8 -55.55 0.49 -2.90
CA LEU A 8 -54.29 -0.12 -2.49
C LEU A 8 -54.51 -0.94 -1.20
N PRO A 9 -53.98 -2.17 -1.08
CA PRO A 9 -53.82 -2.81 0.21
C PRO A 9 -52.65 -2.15 0.96
N GLU A 10 -52.97 -1.67 2.15
CA GLU A 10 -52.06 -1.42 3.25
C GLU A 10 -51.27 -2.69 3.63
N GLU A 11 -50.09 -2.45 4.20
CA GLU A 11 -49.22 -3.38 4.95
C GLU A 11 -48.44 -4.44 4.15
N LEU A 12 -47.22 -4.05 3.78
CA LEU A 12 -46.13 -4.99 3.59
C LEU A 12 -45.81 -5.68 4.93
N PRO A 13 -45.73 -7.03 4.98
CA PRO A 13 -45.41 -7.75 6.19
C PRO A 13 -44.01 -7.38 6.71
N GLY A 14 -43.92 -7.30 8.04
CA GLY A 14 -42.75 -6.87 8.78
C GLY A 14 -41.45 -7.54 8.34
N ARG A 15 -40.39 -6.73 8.37
CA ARG A 15 -38.99 -7.20 8.30
C ARG A 15 -38.71 -8.13 9.48
N SER A 16 -38.92 -9.42 9.30
CA SER A 16 -38.38 -10.49 10.13
C SER A 16 -37.77 -11.51 9.18
N GLY A 17 -36.44 -11.52 9.02
CA GLY A 17 -35.81 -12.48 8.11
C GLY A 17 -34.40 -12.16 7.64
N VAL A 18 -33.69 -11.21 8.26
CA VAL A 18 -32.24 -11.01 7.99
C VAL A 18 -31.40 -11.22 9.27
N ASP A 19 -31.99 -11.80 10.31
CA ASP A 19 -31.32 -12.03 11.61
C ASP A 19 -30.56 -13.36 11.69
N ASP A 20 -30.55 -14.17 10.62
CA ASP A 20 -29.94 -15.52 10.62
C ASP A 20 -28.56 -15.60 9.93
N VAL A 21 -27.95 -14.47 9.53
CA VAL A 21 -26.48 -14.49 9.42
C VAL A 21 -26.00 -14.52 10.87
N PRO A 22 -25.20 -15.50 11.32
CA PRO A 22 -24.72 -15.53 12.69
C PRO A 22 -24.01 -14.20 12.95
N ASN A 23 -24.72 -13.27 13.60
CA ASN A 23 -24.13 -12.15 14.29
C ASN A 23 -22.98 -12.78 15.07
N CYS A 24 -21.75 -12.27 14.88
CA CYS A 24 -20.63 -12.77 15.66
C CYS A 24 -21.13 -12.95 17.10
N GLU A 25 -21.04 -14.17 17.66
CA GLU A 25 -21.34 -14.48 19.07
C GLU A 25 -20.31 -13.78 20.00
N CYS A 26 -19.84 -12.61 19.60
CA CYS A 26 -19.21 -11.57 20.35
C CYS A 26 -20.25 -10.98 21.34
N LEU A 27 -20.80 -11.84 22.19
CA LEU A 27 -21.81 -11.57 23.21
C LEU A 27 -21.42 -10.34 24.03
N GLY A 28 -22.02 -9.19 23.69
CA GLY A 28 -22.00 -7.98 24.52
C GLY A 28 -20.64 -7.29 24.71
N ARG A 29 -19.62 -7.55 23.88
CA ARG A 29 -18.37 -6.79 23.93
C ARG A 29 -18.41 -5.68 22.88
N GLU A 30 -18.52 -4.43 23.34
CA GLU A 30 -18.38 -3.19 22.55
C GLU A 30 -17.05 -3.10 21.75
N ASN A 31 -16.12 -4.04 21.96
CA ASN A 31 -14.80 -4.11 21.34
C ASN A 31 -14.64 -5.24 20.32
N CYS A 32 -15.72 -5.77 19.74
CA CYS A 32 -15.57 -6.65 18.60
C CYS A 32 -15.36 -5.84 17.33
N ASP A 33 -14.19 -5.99 16.71
CA ASP A 33 -13.82 -5.34 15.45
C ASP A 33 -14.75 -5.69 14.27
N TYR A 34 -15.60 -6.72 14.43
CA TYR A 34 -16.60 -7.16 13.45
C TYR A 34 -18.01 -6.66 13.74
N VAL A 35 -18.30 -5.98 14.85
CA VAL A 35 -19.66 -5.47 15.11
C VAL A 35 -20.03 -4.48 14.01
N GLY A 36 -21.06 -4.84 13.25
CA GLY A 36 -21.52 -4.07 12.09
C GLY A 36 -20.76 -4.31 10.77
N ARG A 37 -19.83 -5.28 10.71
CA ARG A 37 -19.11 -5.65 9.48
C ARG A 37 -19.55 -7.01 8.96
N SER A 38 -20.02 -7.06 7.72
CA SER A 38 -20.32 -8.34 7.05
C SER A 38 -19.02 -9.02 6.61
N ILE A 39 -18.76 -10.21 7.16
CA ILE A 39 -17.63 -11.08 6.77
C ILE A 39 -17.78 -11.54 5.31
N GLU A 40 -19.01 -11.65 4.84
CA GLU A 40 -19.38 -12.03 3.49
C GLU A 40 -19.95 -10.82 2.73
N PRO A 41 -19.79 -10.75 1.40
CA PRO A 41 -20.53 -9.78 0.61
C PRO A 41 -22.03 -10.10 0.67
N LEU A 42 -22.88 -9.06 0.70
CA LEU A 42 -24.34 -9.21 0.62
C LEU A 42 -24.78 -10.04 -0.59
N ALA A 43 -23.96 -10.05 -1.65
CA ALA A 43 -24.21 -10.77 -2.90
C ALA A 43 -24.44 -12.26 -2.65
N PHE A 44 -23.76 -12.86 -1.68
CA PHE A 44 -23.93 -14.28 -1.39
C PHE A 44 -25.30 -14.58 -0.76
N SER A 45 -25.87 -13.63 -0.03
CA SER A 45 -27.16 -13.81 0.66
C SER A 45 -28.37 -13.35 -0.17
N ILE A 46 -28.17 -12.77 -1.35
CA ILE A 46 -29.27 -12.40 -2.25
C ILE A 46 -29.61 -13.62 -3.11
N PRO A 47 -30.81 -14.23 -2.96
CA PRO A 47 -31.22 -15.32 -3.83
C PRO A 47 -31.37 -14.79 -5.26
N LEU A 48 -30.76 -15.46 -6.23
CA LEU A 48 -30.85 -15.08 -7.64
C LEU A 48 -32.31 -15.00 -8.12
N ALA A 49 -33.19 -15.86 -7.61
CA ALA A 49 -34.62 -15.87 -7.91
C ALA A 49 -35.39 -14.63 -7.41
N LEU A 50 -34.85 -13.91 -6.41
CA LEU A 50 -35.45 -12.69 -5.85
C LEU A 50 -34.92 -11.40 -6.51
N VAL A 51 -34.03 -11.53 -7.49
CA VAL A 51 -33.65 -10.41 -8.34
C VAL A 51 -34.79 -10.25 -9.34
N SER A 52 -35.68 -9.28 -9.09
CA SER A 52 -36.74 -8.94 -10.06
C SER A 52 -36.10 -8.78 -11.43
N ARG A 53 -36.63 -9.50 -12.43
CA ARG A 53 -36.26 -9.27 -13.82
C ARG A 53 -36.47 -7.78 -14.05
N GLN A 54 -35.41 -7.05 -14.34
CA GLN A 54 -35.48 -5.61 -14.54
C GLN A 54 -35.87 -5.31 -15.98
N ASP A 55 -36.88 -6.03 -16.47
CA ASP A 55 -37.50 -5.84 -17.78
C ASP A 55 -38.08 -4.42 -17.94
N ALA A 56 -38.38 -3.75 -16.83
CA ALA A 56 -38.74 -2.33 -16.81
C ALA A 56 -37.55 -1.36 -16.66
N CYS A 57 -36.32 -1.82 -16.38
CA CYS A 57 -35.17 -0.93 -16.22
C CYS A 57 -34.47 -0.71 -17.56
N PRO A 58 -34.42 0.53 -18.08
CA PRO A 58 -33.73 0.82 -19.34
C PRO A 58 -32.25 0.40 -19.35
N LEU A 59 -31.58 0.44 -18.19
CA LEU A 59 -30.20 -0.02 -18.05
C LEU A 59 -30.06 -1.50 -18.44
N PHE A 60 -31.03 -2.34 -18.12
CA PHE A 60 -30.97 -3.79 -18.40
C PHE A 60 -31.68 -4.21 -19.68
N THR A 61 -32.63 -3.40 -20.17
CA THR A 61 -33.40 -3.74 -21.38
C THR A 61 -32.97 -3.03 -22.65
N GLN A 62 -32.36 -1.84 -22.54
CA GLN A 62 -31.91 -1.07 -23.70
C GLN A 62 -30.39 -1.14 -23.87
N LEU A 63 -29.64 -1.22 -22.77
CA LEU A 63 -28.18 -1.27 -22.84
C LEU A 63 -27.66 -2.71 -22.80
N PRO A 64 -26.83 -3.10 -23.79
CA PRO A 64 -26.19 -4.40 -23.78
C PRO A 64 -25.15 -4.46 -22.65
N LEU A 65 -24.76 -5.68 -22.27
CA LEU A 65 -23.89 -5.93 -21.11
C LEU A 65 -22.57 -5.16 -21.22
N GLU A 66 -21.98 -5.10 -22.41
CA GLU A 66 -20.69 -4.45 -22.66
C GLU A 66 -20.74 -2.95 -22.32
N ILE A 67 -21.85 -2.29 -22.67
CA ILE A 67 -22.05 -0.87 -22.33
C ILE A 67 -22.26 -0.69 -20.83
N ARG A 68 -22.97 -1.62 -20.17
CA ARG A 68 -23.10 -1.60 -18.71
C ARG A 68 -21.76 -1.76 -18.02
N GLU A 69 -20.93 -2.70 -18.48
CA GLU A 69 -19.59 -2.92 -17.95
C GLU A 69 -18.70 -1.69 -18.12
N MET A 70 -18.80 -0.98 -19.25
CA MET A 70 -18.13 0.31 -19.43
C MET A 70 -18.63 1.34 -18.40
N ILE A 71 -19.94 1.49 -18.24
CA ILE A 71 -20.54 2.41 -17.25
C ILE A 71 -20.02 2.08 -15.85
N TYR A 72 -20.06 0.81 -15.44
CA TYR A 72 -19.58 0.37 -14.13
C TYR A 72 -18.08 0.63 -13.98
N THR A 73 -17.29 0.35 -15.02
CA THR A 73 -15.84 0.57 -15.00
C THR A 73 -15.51 2.04 -14.80
N PHE A 74 -16.16 2.95 -15.54
CA PHE A 74 -15.94 4.38 -15.39
C PHE A 74 -16.46 4.92 -14.05
N ALA A 75 -17.65 4.50 -13.62
CA ALA A 75 -18.25 4.98 -12.38
C ALA A 75 -17.56 4.46 -11.12
N LEU A 76 -16.96 3.26 -11.18
CA LEU A 76 -16.35 2.59 -10.04
C LEU A 76 -14.82 2.64 -10.07
N ALA A 77 -14.21 3.25 -11.08
CA ALA A 77 -12.79 3.58 -11.07
C ALA A 77 -12.53 4.85 -10.25
N ASP A 78 -11.43 4.86 -9.54
CA ASP A 78 -10.92 6.01 -8.80
C ASP A 78 -9.99 6.80 -9.72
N THR A 79 -10.35 8.05 -10.02
CA THR A 79 -9.53 8.91 -10.88
C THR A 79 -8.87 10.04 -10.12
N THR A 80 -9.16 10.16 -8.82
CA THR A 80 -8.78 11.32 -7.99
C THR A 80 -7.82 10.98 -6.86
N SER A 81 -7.64 9.70 -6.54
CA SER A 81 -6.95 9.26 -5.32
C SER A 81 -5.46 9.57 -5.23
N ASN A 82 -4.74 9.63 -6.36
CA ASN A 82 -3.29 9.78 -6.31
C ASN A 82 -2.72 10.31 -7.65
N PRO A 83 -2.96 11.60 -7.97
CA PRO A 83 -2.39 12.18 -9.18
C PRO A 83 -0.86 12.15 -9.08
N ILE A 84 -0.19 11.98 -10.23
CA ILE A 84 1.28 11.82 -10.31
C ILE A 84 2.00 13.05 -9.77
N ASP A 85 1.35 14.21 -9.83
CA ASP A 85 1.81 15.55 -9.48
C ASP A 85 1.37 15.99 -8.08
N TRP A 86 1.14 15.05 -7.16
CA TRP A 86 0.74 15.36 -5.79
C TRP A 86 1.78 14.94 -4.76
N ASP A 87 2.28 15.94 -4.04
CA ASP A 87 3.08 15.73 -2.85
C ASP A 87 2.25 14.97 -1.82
N ASN A 88 2.78 13.87 -1.29
CA ASN A 88 2.07 13.05 -0.34
C ASN A 88 2.30 13.59 1.09
N PRO A 89 1.37 14.38 1.65
CA PRO A 89 1.59 15.04 2.93
C PRO A 89 1.62 14.05 4.10
N PHE A 90 1.09 12.84 3.93
CA PHE A 90 1.02 11.85 5.01
C PHE A 90 2.38 11.30 5.41
N ARG A 91 3.43 11.53 4.61
CA ARG A 91 4.81 11.13 4.91
C ARG A 91 5.44 11.92 6.04
N THR A 92 5.06 13.18 6.22
CA THR A 92 5.60 14.07 7.26
C THR A 92 4.81 14.00 8.57
N GLY A 93 4.02 12.94 8.76
CA GLY A 93 3.16 12.78 9.92
C GLY A 93 1.90 13.66 9.88
N HIS A 94 1.58 14.25 8.72
CA HIS A 94 0.39 15.08 8.59
C HIS A 94 -0.86 14.31 8.99
N THR A 95 -1.68 14.87 9.87
CA THR A 95 -2.93 14.26 10.37
C THR A 95 -4.16 14.72 9.57
N GLY A 96 -3.97 15.29 8.38
CA GLY A 96 -5.06 15.75 7.55
C GLY A 96 -5.97 14.61 7.06
N ASP A 97 -7.10 14.99 6.48
CA ASP A 97 -7.97 14.02 5.81
C ASP A 97 -7.30 13.52 4.53
N MET A 98 -7.36 12.21 4.29
CA MET A 98 -6.99 11.64 3.00
C MET A 98 -7.82 12.24 1.88
N PRO A 99 -7.29 12.35 0.65
CA PRO A 99 -8.07 12.78 -0.50
C PRO A 99 -9.38 11.98 -0.57
N LYS A 100 -10.45 12.61 -1.04
CA LYS A 100 -11.74 11.92 -1.23
C LYS A 100 -11.72 11.10 -2.52
N SER A 101 -12.53 10.05 -2.54
CA SER A 101 -12.75 9.23 -3.74
C SER A 101 -13.96 9.70 -4.51
N ASP A 102 -13.78 9.72 -5.83
CA ASP A 102 -14.81 9.96 -6.82
C ASP A 102 -15.49 8.66 -7.28
N ILE A 103 -15.09 7.50 -6.73
CA ILE A 103 -15.80 6.22 -6.94
C ILE A 103 -17.28 6.43 -6.56
N ALA A 104 -18.17 6.24 -7.52
CA ALA A 104 -19.60 6.42 -7.36
C ALA A 104 -20.24 5.19 -6.66
N MET A 105 -19.88 4.95 -5.40
CA MET A 105 -20.39 3.81 -4.61
C MET A 105 -21.92 3.81 -4.45
N CYS A 106 -22.57 4.96 -4.59
CA CYS A 106 -24.03 5.08 -4.62
C CYS A 106 -24.66 4.29 -5.78
N LEU A 107 -23.94 4.06 -6.88
CA LEU A 107 -24.40 3.23 -7.99
C LEU A 107 -24.72 1.80 -7.53
N LEU A 108 -23.89 1.24 -6.65
CA LEU A 108 -24.09 -0.10 -6.09
C LEU A 108 -25.34 -0.19 -5.19
N GLN A 109 -25.87 0.94 -4.74
CA GLN A 109 -27.05 1.02 -3.89
C GLN A 109 -28.35 1.23 -4.68
N THR A 110 -28.27 1.38 -6.01
CA THR A 110 -29.43 1.67 -6.85
C THR A 110 -30.40 0.50 -6.95
N CYS A 111 -29.90 -0.70 -7.25
CA CYS A 111 -30.72 -1.90 -7.34
C CYS A 111 -29.90 -3.20 -7.16
N ARG A 112 -30.60 -4.30 -6.89
CA ARG A 112 -29.98 -5.62 -6.68
C ARG A 112 -29.16 -6.12 -7.88
N ALA A 113 -29.65 -5.90 -9.10
CA ALA A 113 -28.98 -6.37 -10.31
C ALA A 113 -27.63 -5.66 -10.53
N VAL A 114 -27.60 -4.32 -10.37
CA VAL A 114 -26.35 -3.54 -10.42
C VAL A 114 -25.38 -4.00 -9.34
N TYR A 115 -25.87 -4.18 -8.10
CA TYR A 115 -25.02 -4.69 -7.02
C TYR A 115 -24.40 -6.05 -7.37
N LEU A 116 -25.19 -7.02 -7.83
CA LEU A 116 -24.70 -8.35 -8.17
C LEU A 116 -23.71 -8.37 -9.35
N GLU A 117 -23.91 -7.51 -10.36
CA GLU A 117 -22.96 -7.38 -11.48
C GLU A 117 -21.66 -6.66 -11.08
N ALA A 118 -21.72 -5.69 -10.15
CA ALA A 118 -20.64 -4.71 -9.98
C ALA A 118 -19.98 -4.64 -8.59
N TYR A 119 -20.47 -5.33 -7.56
CA TYR A 119 -19.97 -5.14 -6.18
C TYR A 119 -18.47 -5.40 -5.99
N LYS A 120 -17.85 -6.22 -6.86
CA LYS A 120 -16.42 -6.53 -6.82
C LYS A 120 -15.56 -5.45 -7.47
N LEU A 121 -16.12 -4.69 -8.42
CA LEU A 121 -15.39 -3.78 -9.29
C LEU A 121 -14.63 -2.67 -8.55
N PRO A 122 -15.15 -2.04 -7.48
CA PRO A 122 -14.41 -0.99 -6.78
C PRO A 122 -13.05 -1.44 -6.25
N LEU A 123 -12.88 -2.74 -5.96
CA LEU A 123 -11.63 -3.30 -5.44
C LEU A 123 -10.78 -3.99 -6.52
N LEU A 124 -11.43 -4.49 -7.58
CA LEU A 124 -10.73 -5.08 -8.73
C LEU A 124 -10.10 -4.01 -9.63
N LEU A 125 -10.76 -2.87 -9.78
CA LEU A 125 -10.33 -1.79 -10.68
C LEU A 125 -9.29 -0.88 -10.02
N ASN A 126 -9.40 -0.65 -8.72
CA ASN A 126 -8.64 0.39 -8.03
C ASN A 126 -7.50 -0.20 -7.20
N PRO A 127 -6.34 0.47 -7.15
CA PRO A 127 -5.27 0.08 -6.24
C PRO A 127 -5.63 0.37 -4.79
N LEU A 128 -5.11 -0.46 -3.90
CA LEU A 128 -4.90 -0.05 -2.52
C LEU A 128 -3.71 0.90 -2.48
N ILE A 129 -3.97 2.16 -2.15
CA ILE A 129 -2.95 3.20 -2.11
C ILE A 129 -2.44 3.30 -0.69
N VAL A 130 -1.16 3.07 -0.49
CA VAL A 130 -0.47 3.18 0.80
C VAL A 130 0.29 4.49 0.81
N TYR A 131 -0.22 5.50 1.49
CA TYR A 131 0.38 6.83 1.56
C TYR A 131 1.55 6.90 2.54
N ALA A 132 1.43 6.24 3.69
CA ALA A 132 2.51 6.18 4.68
C ALA A 132 2.88 4.72 4.90
N PHE A 133 4.00 4.30 4.32
CA PHE A 133 4.50 2.94 4.44
C PHE A 133 5.37 2.77 5.70
N ASP A 134 4.84 2.01 6.66
CA ASP A 134 5.51 1.70 7.94
C ASP A 134 6.03 0.24 7.98
N GLY A 135 6.10 -0.43 6.83
CA GLY A 135 6.55 -1.82 6.72
C GLY A 135 5.54 -2.87 7.19
N ASP A 136 4.44 -2.45 7.80
CA ASP A 136 3.37 -3.30 8.30
C ASP A 136 2.01 -2.77 7.82
N MET A 137 1.16 -3.68 7.31
CA MET A 137 -0.16 -3.35 6.79
C MET A 137 -1.06 -2.69 7.84
N SER A 138 -0.94 -3.06 9.10
CA SER A 138 -1.83 -2.58 10.18
C SER A 138 -1.59 -1.12 10.58
N TYR A 139 -0.38 -0.60 10.35
CA TYR A 139 0.00 0.78 10.64
C TYR A 139 0.00 1.67 9.41
N SER A 140 0.01 1.06 8.23
CA SER A 140 0.05 1.77 6.96
C SER A 140 -1.20 2.60 6.77
N ARG A 141 -1.04 3.91 6.53
CA ARG A 141 -2.17 4.76 6.14
C ARG A 141 -2.51 4.49 4.69
N SER A 142 -3.67 3.88 4.47
CA SER A 142 -4.09 3.47 3.14
C SER A 142 -5.47 3.99 2.74
N ARG A 143 -5.72 3.99 1.43
CA ARG A 143 -7.03 4.22 0.84
C ARG A 143 -7.38 3.08 -0.14
N PRO A 144 -8.55 2.42 0.02
CA PRO A 144 -9.40 2.48 1.22
C PRO A 144 -8.61 2.11 2.48
N ASP A 145 -9.10 2.52 3.63
CA ASP A 145 -8.48 2.20 4.92
C ASP A 145 -8.51 0.68 5.11
N ILE A 146 -7.32 0.06 5.04
CA ILE A 146 -7.16 -1.40 5.06
C ILE A 146 -7.69 -2.00 6.37
N THR A 147 -7.62 -1.23 7.46
CA THR A 147 -8.13 -1.65 8.77
C THR A 147 -9.66 -1.73 8.78
N ARG A 148 -10.33 -1.07 7.83
CA ARG A 148 -11.80 -1.05 7.71
C ARG A 148 -12.35 -2.03 6.68
N LEU A 149 -11.49 -2.68 5.91
CA LEU A 149 -11.92 -3.64 4.90
C LEU A 149 -12.30 -4.98 5.53
N ALA A 150 -13.35 -5.59 4.99
CA ALA A 150 -13.71 -6.97 5.27
C ALA A 150 -12.74 -7.95 4.54
N PRO A 151 -12.60 -9.20 5.04
CA PRO A 151 -11.70 -10.19 4.42
C PRO A 151 -11.97 -10.40 2.92
N TRP A 152 -13.24 -10.49 2.54
CA TRP A 152 -13.66 -10.66 1.15
C TRP A 152 -13.25 -9.48 0.26
N GLN A 153 -13.15 -8.27 0.81
CA GLN A 153 -12.72 -7.09 0.08
C GLN A 153 -11.21 -7.13 -0.19
N ILE A 154 -10.42 -7.56 0.79
CA ILE A 154 -8.97 -7.72 0.66
C ILE A 154 -8.60 -8.86 -0.28
N ALA A 155 -9.44 -9.90 -0.34
CA ALA A 155 -9.32 -10.95 -1.34
C ALA A 155 -9.38 -10.38 -2.76
N LEU A 156 -10.17 -9.33 -3.01
CA LEU A 156 -10.34 -8.76 -4.35
C LEU A 156 -9.21 -7.81 -4.79
N ILE A 157 -8.40 -7.32 -3.87
CA ILE A 157 -7.33 -6.37 -4.20
C ILE A 157 -6.24 -7.11 -4.98
N GLN A 158 -5.97 -6.62 -6.18
CA GLN A 158 -4.94 -7.15 -7.08
C GLN A 158 -3.91 -6.09 -7.50
N ARG A 159 -4.04 -4.85 -7.00
CA ARG A 159 -3.22 -3.70 -7.35
C ARG A 159 -2.78 -2.96 -6.09
N LEU A 160 -1.49 -2.67 -5.98
CA LEU A 160 -0.91 -1.88 -4.88
C LEU A 160 -0.22 -0.63 -5.44
N ASP A 161 -0.43 0.51 -4.80
CA ASP A 161 0.30 1.75 -5.07
C ASP A 161 0.94 2.23 -3.76
N ILE A 162 2.25 2.03 -3.62
CA ILE A 162 2.97 2.19 -2.36
C ILE A 162 3.91 3.39 -2.42
N SER A 163 3.61 4.37 -1.57
CA SER A 163 4.49 5.48 -1.24
C SER A 163 5.43 5.10 -0.08
N LEU A 164 6.72 4.93 -0.36
CA LEU A 164 7.72 4.53 0.63
C LEU A 164 9.00 5.36 0.53
N ARG A 165 9.87 5.31 1.54
CA ARG A 165 11.23 5.90 1.49
C ARG A 165 12.21 4.90 0.89
N GLN A 166 13.26 5.38 0.22
CA GLN A 166 14.29 4.52 -0.37
C GLN A 166 14.89 3.55 0.66
N ILE A 167 15.12 3.99 1.90
CA ILE A 167 15.54 3.09 3.00
C ILE A 167 14.62 1.89 3.17
N ARG A 168 13.29 2.10 3.15
CA ARG A 168 12.30 1.03 3.36
C ARG A 168 12.23 0.07 2.18
N LEU A 169 12.56 0.56 0.98
CA LEU A 169 12.72 -0.27 -0.20
C LEU A 169 13.90 -1.24 0.00
N GLU A 170 15.04 -0.71 0.40
CA GLU A 170 16.33 -1.42 0.41
C GLU A 170 16.59 -2.26 1.67
N THR A 171 16.00 -1.93 2.82
CA THR A 171 16.15 -2.69 4.08
C THR A 171 15.28 -3.96 4.14
N GLY A 172 14.59 -4.29 3.04
CA GLY A 172 13.72 -5.46 2.93
C GLY A 172 12.38 -5.31 3.64
N GLU A 173 11.98 -4.09 4.00
CA GLU A 173 10.63 -3.85 4.53
C GLU A 173 9.56 -3.98 3.46
N LEU A 174 9.81 -3.49 2.24
CA LEU A 174 8.94 -3.82 1.10
C LEU A 174 8.85 -5.33 0.90
N ALA A 175 9.97 -6.05 1.03
CA ALA A 175 9.97 -7.50 0.87
C ALA A 175 9.08 -8.20 1.89
N ARG A 176 9.20 -7.82 3.18
CA ARG A 176 8.34 -8.32 4.26
C ARG A 176 6.87 -7.98 4.01
N TYR A 177 6.59 -6.78 3.52
CA TYR A 177 5.23 -6.34 3.21
C TYR A 177 4.62 -7.17 2.07
N LEU A 178 5.36 -7.37 0.97
CA LEU A 178 4.90 -8.19 -0.17
C LEU A 178 4.78 -9.69 0.18
N GLU A 179 5.63 -10.19 1.07
CA GLU A 179 5.51 -11.55 1.60
C GLU A 179 4.26 -11.70 2.48
N ALA A 180 4.00 -10.74 3.38
CA ALA A 180 2.77 -10.71 4.16
C ALA A 180 1.53 -10.60 3.26
N TRP A 181 1.61 -9.84 2.17
CA TRP A 181 0.55 -9.73 1.18
C TRP A 181 0.26 -11.05 0.46
N GLY A 182 1.29 -11.68 -0.12
CA GLY A 182 1.16 -12.92 -0.90
C GLY A 182 0.89 -14.16 -0.06
N GLY A 183 1.16 -14.09 1.25
CA GLY A 183 1.21 -15.23 2.15
C GLY A 183 2.51 -16.03 1.99
N THR A 184 2.93 -16.71 3.05
CA THR A 184 4.10 -17.60 3.03
C THR A 184 3.95 -18.64 1.91
N GLY A 185 4.87 -18.63 0.93
CA GLY A 185 4.82 -19.55 -0.21
C GLY A 185 3.92 -19.10 -1.38
N GLY A 186 3.45 -17.86 -1.39
CA GLY A 186 2.68 -17.33 -2.53
C GLY A 186 1.27 -17.91 -2.62
N LEU A 187 0.62 -18.15 -1.49
CA LEU A 187 -0.68 -18.81 -1.38
C LEU A 187 -1.78 -18.10 -2.19
N ARG A 188 -1.72 -16.76 -2.33
CA ARG A 188 -2.65 -16.03 -3.23
C ARG A 188 -2.57 -16.49 -4.68
N HIS A 189 -1.42 -16.99 -5.13
CA HIS A 189 -1.26 -17.52 -6.49
C HIS A 189 -1.85 -18.93 -6.65
N GLN A 190 -2.16 -19.61 -5.55
CA GLN A 190 -2.66 -20.98 -5.51
C GLN A 190 -4.17 -21.05 -5.24
N GLY A 191 -4.89 -19.92 -5.38
CA GLY A 191 -6.35 -19.90 -5.16
C GLY A 191 -6.75 -19.87 -3.69
N ALA A 192 -5.87 -19.45 -2.79
CA ALA A 192 -6.19 -19.30 -1.38
C ALA A 192 -7.34 -18.32 -1.15
N TYR A 193 -8.07 -18.47 -0.05
CA TYR A 193 -9.08 -17.52 0.41
C TYR A 193 -8.53 -16.62 1.51
N VAL A 194 -9.08 -15.42 1.64
CA VAL A 194 -8.76 -14.51 2.76
C VAL A 194 -9.75 -14.76 3.89
N ALA A 195 -9.28 -15.43 4.95
CA ALA A 195 -10.07 -15.69 6.13
C ALA A 195 -9.98 -14.53 7.15
N PRO A 196 -11.07 -14.18 7.85
CA PRO A 196 -10.98 -13.40 9.07
C PRO A 196 -10.21 -14.21 10.12
N ARG A 197 -8.98 -13.82 10.44
CA ARG A 197 -8.31 -14.34 11.64
C ARG A 197 -8.57 -13.42 12.82
N TYR A 198 -9.27 -13.95 13.82
CA TYR A 198 -9.35 -13.36 15.15
C TYR A 198 -7.99 -13.46 15.83
N TYR A 199 -7.11 -12.48 15.63
CA TYR A 199 -5.97 -12.30 16.53
C TYR A 199 -6.26 -11.14 17.48
N HIS A 200 -6.47 -11.47 18.76
CA HIS A 200 -6.04 -10.61 19.85
C HIS A 200 -4.52 -10.68 19.94
N HIS A 201 -3.77 -10.12 18.98
CA HIS A 201 -2.37 -9.82 19.25
C HIS A 201 -2.33 -8.59 20.16
N ALA A 202 -2.46 -8.85 21.47
CA ALA A 202 -1.96 -7.93 22.47
C ALA A 202 -0.43 -7.90 22.30
N HIS A 203 0.10 -6.99 21.48
CA HIS A 203 1.50 -6.65 21.58
C HIS A 203 1.73 -6.05 22.98
N ARG A 204 2.25 -6.89 23.88
CA ARG A 204 2.69 -6.57 25.24
C ARG A 204 3.96 -5.70 25.24
N ARG A 205 3.97 -4.60 24.49
CA ARG A 205 5.08 -3.62 24.54
C ARG A 205 4.52 -2.20 24.64
N GLY A 206 3.83 -1.91 25.74
CA GLY A 206 3.45 -0.55 26.14
C GLY A 206 2.15 -0.49 26.97
N PRO A 207 1.96 0.57 27.79
CA PRO A 207 0.72 0.84 28.53
C PRO A 207 -0.47 1.27 27.66
N GLY A 208 -0.35 1.24 26.33
CA GLY A 208 -1.47 1.35 25.38
C GLY A 208 -1.60 0.04 24.61
N ARG A 209 -2.68 -0.71 24.83
CA ARG A 209 -3.02 -1.89 24.01
C ARG A 209 -3.46 -1.40 22.63
N LEU A 210 -2.58 -1.43 21.64
CA LEU A 210 -3.00 -1.42 20.24
C LEU A 210 -3.17 -2.87 19.81
N LEU A 211 -4.41 -3.21 19.47
CA LEU A 211 -4.79 -4.48 18.87
C LEU A 211 -4.13 -4.57 17.49
N GLY A 212 -3.22 -5.54 17.32
CA GLY A 212 -2.72 -5.87 15.98
C GLY A 212 -3.89 -6.41 15.16
N MET A 213 -4.31 -5.67 14.14
CA MET A 213 -5.44 -6.04 13.29
C MET A 213 -5.02 -7.04 12.21
N PHE A 214 -5.86 -8.05 12.05
CA PHE A 214 -5.99 -8.98 10.93
C PHE A 214 -4.68 -9.54 10.33
N ASP A 215 -4.31 -10.76 10.74
CA ASP A 215 -3.41 -11.59 9.93
C ASP A 215 -4.23 -12.16 8.75
N PHE A 216 -4.27 -11.42 7.63
CA PHE A 216 -4.87 -11.89 6.37
C PHE A 216 -3.97 -12.97 5.77
N ARG A 217 -3.86 -14.14 6.42
CA ARG A 217 -3.20 -15.27 5.79
C ARG A 217 -4.12 -15.84 4.73
N PRO A 218 -3.66 -15.89 3.48
CA PRO A 218 -4.30 -16.77 2.54
C PRO A 218 -4.19 -18.19 3.09
N MET A 219 -5.30 -18.93 3.12
CA MET A 219 -5.31 -20.32 3.59
C MET A 219 -5.19 -21.25 2.38
N PRO A 220 -4.34 -22.30 2.46
CA PRO A 220 -4.26 -23.29 1.39
C PRO A 220 -5.60 -24.00 1.24
N VAL A 221 -5.89 -24.41 0.01
CA VAL A 221 -7.03 -25.24 -0.30
C VAL A 221 -6.59 -26.70 -0.21
N GLU A 222 -7.21 -27.49 0.66
CA GLU A 222 -6.88 -28.92 0.82
C GLU A 222 -7.39 -29.78 -0.35
N THR A 223 -8.40 -29.31 -1.08
CA THR A 223 -9.07 -30.03 -2.17
C THR A 223 -8.74 -29.42 -3.54
N THR A 224 -8.33 -30.24 -4.51
CA THR A 224 -8.04 -29.79 -5.89
C THR A 224 -9.29 -29.41 -6.70
N GLU A 225 -10.46 -29.33 -6.09
CA GLU A 225 -11.68 -28.89 -6.77
C GLU A 225 -11.60 -27.38 -7.04
N ASP A 226 -12.10 -26.95 -8.21
CA ASP A 226 -12.11 -25.54 -8.63
C ASP A 226 -12.89 -24.69 -7.61
N ILE A 227 -12.16 -24.06 -6.69
CA ILE A 227 -12.75 -23.16 -5.71
C ILE A 227 -13.11 -21.85 -6.38
N GLY A 228 -14.41 -21.61 -6.50
CA GLY A 228 -14.98 -20.34 -6.93
C GLY A 228 -15.25 -19.38 -5.76
N ASP A 229 -15.50 -18.12 -6.10
CA ASP A 229 -16.02 -17.14 -5.15
C ASP A 229 -17.35 -17.63 -4.55
N GLY A 230 -17.46 -17.58 -3.22
CA GLY A 230 -18.66 -18.01 -2.50
C GLY A 230 -18.65 -19.49 -2.11
N ALA A 231 -17.58 -20.22 -2.41
CA ALA A 231 -17.38 -21.56 -1.88
C ALA A 231 -17.39 -21.55 -0.34
N GLU A 232 -18.04 -22.54 0.25
CA GLU A 232 -18.03 -22.75 1.69
C GLU A 232 -16.65 -23.28 2.10
N VAL A 233 -16.03 -22.59 3.06
CA VAL A 233 -14.75 -22.96 3.65
C VAL A 233 -14.93 -23.10 5.15
N THR A 234 -14.30 -24.12 5.72
CA THR A 234 -14.22 -24.28 7.17
C THR A 234 -13.06 -23.43 7.67
N LEU A 235 -13.37 -22.41 8.47
CA LEU A 235 -12.34 -21.64 9.15
C LEU A 235 -11.89 -22.39 10.40
N ASP A 236 -10.62 -22.75 10.42
CA ASP A 236 -9.95 -23.14 11.65
C ASP A 236 -9.96 -21.94 12.57
N ASN A 237 -10.73 -22.02 13.67
CA ASN A 237 -10.67 -20.98 14.67
C ASN A 237 -9.27 -21.00 15.28
N ALA A 238 -8.58 -19.85 15.18
CA ALA A 238 -7.43 -19.60 16.02
C ALA A 238 -7.90 -19.79 17.47
N PRO A 239 -7.15 -20.52 18.32
CA PRO A 239 -7.55 -20.76 19.69
C PRO A 239 -7.81 -19.41 20.36
N PHE A 240 -9.07 -19.10 20.62
CA PHE A 240 -9.42 -17.96 21.44
C PHE A 240 -8.94 -18.31 22.85
N ASP A 241 -8.04 -17.48 23.40
CA ASP A 241 -7.65 -17.57 24.81
C ASP A 241 -8.83 -17.07 25.65
N ASP A 242 -9.92 -17.84 25.65
CA ASP A 242 -10.94 -17.70 26.67
C ASP A 242 -10.36 -18.33 27.93
N LYS A 243 -10.26 -17.53 28.99
CA LYS A 243 -9.59 -17.89 30.25
C LYS A 243 -10.18 -19.13 30.94
N ASN A 244 -11.23 -19.73 30.37
CA ASN A 244 -12.01 -20.85 30.88
C ASN A 244 -11.89 -22.14 30.05
N GLY A 245 -11.01 -22.21 29.05
CA GLY A 245 -10.72 -23.44 28.30
C GLY A 245 -10.88 -23.28 26.79
N PHE A 246 -9.95 -23.85 26.04
CA PHE A 246 -9.92 -23.80 24.58
C PHE A 246 -11.07 -24.62 23.98
N VAL A 247 -12.18 -23.97 23.61
CA VAL A 247 -13.17 -24.57 22.71
C VAL A 247 -12.94 -24.01 21.32
N SER A 248 -12.27 -24.78 20.46
CA SER A 248 -12.25 -24.49 19.03
C SER A 248 -13.61 -24.85 18.45
N LYS A 249 -14.46 -23.85 18.20
CA LYS A 249 -15.62 -24.05 17.32
C LYS A 249 -15.14 -23.93 15.88
N THR A 250 -15.37 -24.88 14.99
CA THR A 250 -15.20 -24.63 13.55
C THR A 250 -16.34 -23.74 13.06
N THR A 251 -16.05 -22.77 12.20
CA THR A 251 -17.09 -21.93 11.57
C THR A 251 -17.04 -22.12 10.07
N ILE A 252 -18.16 -22.48 9.46
CA ILE A 252 -18.31 -22.56 8.01
C ILE A 252 -18.72 -21.18 7.52
N VAL A 253 -17.97 -20.62 6.58
CA VAL A 253 -18.29 -19.34 5.92
C VAL A 253 -18.14 -19.47 4.42
N ARG A 254 -18.80 -18.62 3.66
CA ARG A 254 -18.55 -18.47 2.23
C ARG A 254 -17.44 -17.45 2.00
N ALA A 255 -16.38 -17.86 1.34
CA ALA A 255 -15.20 -17.01 1.17
C ALA A 255 -15.01 -16.52 -0.26
N MET A 256 -14.26 -15.43 -0.40
CA MET A 256 -13.76 -14.97 -1.69
C MET A 256 -12.36 -15.52 -1.92
N VAL A 257 -12.10 -15.94 -3.16
CA VAL A 257 -10.77 -16.36 -3.58
C VAL A 257 -9.88 -15.12 -3.67
N ALA A 258 -8.73 -15.19 -3.01
CA ALA A 258 -7.73 -14.13 -3.03
C ALA A 258 -7.17 -13.98 -4.44
N ARG A 259 -7.29 -12.78 -4.99
CA ARG A 259 -6.70 -12.42 -6.26
C ARG A 259 -5.20 -12.25 -6.09
N PRO A 260 -4.40 -12.73 -7.06
CA PRO A 260 -2.98 -12.50 -7.06
C PRO A 260 -2.67 -11.01 -7.28
N LEU A 261 -1.52 -10.56 -6.79
CA LEU A 261 -1.00 -9.24 -7.11
C LEU A 261 -0.61 -9.20 -8.59
N THR A 262 -1.28 -8.35 -9.37
CA THR A 262 -1.05 -8.21 -10.81
C THR A 262 -0.41 -6.87 -11.17
N HIS A 263 -0.55 -5.84 -10.32
CA HIS A 263 0.04 -4.52 -10.55
C HIS A 263 0.66 -3.98 -9.26
N LEU A 264 1.87 -3.45 -9.35
CA LEU A 264 2.57 -2.80 -8.26
C LEU A 264 3.13 -1.46 -8.74
N THR A 265 2.75 -0.38 -8.07
CA THR A 265 3.36 0.94 -8.24
C THR A 265 4.17 1.25 -6.99
N VAL A 266 5.44 1.64 -7.17
CA VAL A 266 6.34 2.09 -6.11
C VAL A 266 6.65 3.57 -6.34
N ARG A 267 6.42 4.40 -5.32
CA ARG A 267 6.61 5.85 -5.39
C ARG A 267 7.69 6.33 -4.43
N LEU A 268 8.68 7.01 -5.00
CA LEU A 268 9.69 7.78 -4.28
C LEU A 268 9.46 9.26 -4.61
N SER A 269 8.98 10.00 -3.62
CA SER A 269 8.88 11.46 -3.68
C SER A 269 10.26 12.11 -3.55
N ARG A 270 10.36 13.42 -3.81
CA ARG A 270 11.63 14.17 -3.78
C ARG A 270 12.40 14.06 -2.47
N THR A 271 11.72 13.86 -1.33
CA THR A 271 12.34 13.75 0.00
C THR A 271 12.57 12.31 0.48
N ASP A 272 12.27 11.32 -0.36
CA ASP A 272 12.34 9.90 0.03
C ASP A 272 13.70 9.24 -0.22
N TRP A 273 14.61 9.93 -0.90
CA TRP A 273 15.90 9.42 -1.35
C TRP A 273 16.98 9.56 -0.27
N TRP A 274 17.96 8.67 -0.20
CA TRP A 274 19.03 8.78 0.81
C TRP A 274 19.74 10.15 0.85
N HIS A 275 19.99 10.68 -0.34
CA HIS A 275 20.76 11.91 -0.55
C HIS A 275 19.90 13.04 -1.13
N TRP A 276 18.59 13.06 -0.79
CA TRP A 276 17.70 14.11 -1.28
C TRP A 276 18.19 15.52 -0.92
N ALA A 277 18.71 15.70 0.30
CA ALA A 277 19.17 16.98 0.84
C ALA A 277 20.60 17.37 0.42
N SER A 278 21.36 16.48 -0.20
CA SER A 278 22.74 16.76 -0.60
C SER A 278 22.83 17.84 -1.69
N ASP A 279 24.02 18.40 -1.91
CA ASP A 279 24.31 19.27 -3.06
C ASP A 279 23.80 18.64 -4.38
N PRO A 280 23.12 19.38 -5.28
CA PRO A 280 22.76 18.89 -6.61
C PRO A 280 23.95 18.60 -7.52
N ASN A 281 25.12 19.18 -7.26
CA ASN A 281 26.37 18.97 -7.99
C ASN A 281 27.50 18.52 -7.03
N PRO A 282 27.32 17.41 -6.30
CA PRO A 282 28.31 17.01 -5.33
C PRO A 282 29.56 16.52 -6.06
N THR A 283 30.73 16.90 -5.55
CA THR A 283 32.01 16.41 -6.07
C THR A 283 32.21 14.92 -5.72
N ASP A 284 31.67 14.49 -4.58
CA ASP A 284 31.68 13.10 -4.15
C ASP A 284 30.44 12.36 -4.71
N PRO A 285 30.63 11.31 -5.54
CA PRO A 285 29.53 10.47 -6.03
C PRO A 285 28.68 9.83 -4.93
N LEU A 286 29.21 9.68 -3.71
CA LEU A 286 28.47 9.14 -2.56
C LEU A 286 27.32 10.04 -2.11
N HIS A 287 27.28 11.30 -2.55
CA HIS A 287 26.20 12.23 -2.22
C HIS A 287 25.19 12.42 -3.35
N GLN A 288 25.31 11.67 -4.45
CA GLN A 288 24.33 11.67 -5.54
C GLN A 288 23.25 10.62 -5.28
N ILE A 289 22.05 10.85 -5.83
CA ILE A 289 20.99 9.84 -5.78
C ILE A 289 21.36 8.64 -6.67
N SER A 290 21.00 7.44 -6.23
CA SER A 290 21.11 6.24 -7.04
C SER A 290 20.11 5.20 -6.54
N LEU A 291 19.66 4.31 -7.42
CA LEU A 291 18.69 3.26 -7.10
C LEU A 291 18.89 2.08 -8.06
N ASP A 292 18.94 0.86 -7.54
CA ASP A 292 19.10 -0.34 -8.37
C ASP A 292 18.48 -1.57 -7.70
N PRO A 293 17.74 -2.44 -8.43
CA PRO A 293 17.15 -3.66 -7.88
C PRO A 293 18.16 -4.69 -7.41
N ALA A 294 19.41 -4.60 -7.88
CA ALA A 294 20.50 -5.44 -7.42
C ALA A 294 21.26 -4.82 -6.23
N LEU A 295 20.96 -3.60 -5.81
CA LEU A 295 21.68 -2.93 -4.71
C LEU A 295 20.75 -2.70 -3.51
N GLY A 296 21.35 -2.47 -2.33
CA GLY A 296 20.64 -2.44 -1.06
C GLY A 296 20.38 -3.86 -0.53
N CYS A 297 21.22 -4.30 0.42
CA CYS A 297 21.11 -5.62 1.06
C CYS A 297 20.84 -5.45 2.56
N ARG A 298 20.17 -6.45 3.12
CA ARG A 298 19.74 -6.55 4.53
C ARG A 298 20.85 -6.81 5.54
N ALA A 299 22.07 -7.10 5.09
CA ALA A 299 23.13 -7.62 5.95
C ALA A 299 24.02 -6.48 6.43
N ASP A 300 23.91 -6.14 7.72
CA ASP A 300 24.78 -5.40 8.68
C ASP A 300 25.70 -4.26 8.20
N ASP A 301 26.21 -4.28 6.98
CA ASP A 301 26.84 -3.18 6.27
C ASP A 301 25.80 -2.56 5.32
N LEU A 302 25.17 -1.47 5.76
CA LEU A 302 24.31 -0.60 4.95
C LEU A 302 25.13 0.06 3.83
N GLU A 303 25.63 -0.72 2.89
CA GLU A 303 26.19 -0.20 1.65
C GLU A 303 25.03 0.34 0.81
N TYR A 304 24.80 1.64 0.96
CA TYR A 304 23.88 2.39 0.11
C TYR A 304 24.27 2.19 -1.36
N PRO A 305 23.29 2.13 -2.27
CA PRO A 305 23.60 2.23 -3.68
C PRO A 305 24.41 3.49 -3.95
N THR A 306 25.38 3.39 -4.85
CA THR A 306 26.16 4.53 -5.33
C THR A 306 26.04 4.61 -6.84
N PRO A 307 26.13 5.82 -7.45
CA PRO A 307 26.05 5.96 -8.90
C PRO A 307 27.06 5.08 -9.66
N PRO A 308 28.35 4.97 -9.25
CA PRO A 308 29.29 4.08 -9.93
C PRO A 308 28.83 2.61 -9.93
N ARG A 309 28.29 2.11 -8.82
CA ARG A 309 27.79 0.73 -8.71
C ARG A 309 26.52 0.53 -9.53
N MET A 310 25.60 1.48 -9.50
CA MET A 310 24.37 1.47 -10.31
C MET A 310 24.71 1.45 -11.82
N LEU A 311 25.63 2.31 -12.26
CA LEU A 311 26.10 2.36 -13.65
C LEU A 311 26.78 1.06 -14.07
N GLN A 312 27.62 0.49 -13.19
CA GLN A 312 28.26 -0.80 -13.41
C GLN A 312 27.23 -1.93 -13.54
N ALA A 313 26.25 -2.00 -12.64
CA ALA A 313 25.17 -2.98 -12.69
C ALA A 313 24.34 -2.85 -13.97
N ALA A 314 24.04 -1.62 -14.39
CA ALA A 314 23.36 -1.34 -15.64
C ALA A 314 24.17 -1.77 -16.87
N ALA A 315 25.49 -1.52 -16.88
CA ALA A 315 26.39 -1.94 -17.95
C ALA A 315 26.48 -3.48 -18.04
N GLN A 316 26.59 -4.18 -16.90
CA GLN A 316 26.54 -5.64 -16.84
C GLN A 316 25.25 -6.19 -17.44
N ARG A 317 24.08 -5.64 -17.05
CA ARG A 317 22.78 -6.06 -17.61
C ARG A 317 22.70 -5.86 -19.12
N ARG A 318 23.21 -4.74 -19.63
CA ARG A 318 23.28 -4.48 -21.09
C ARG A 318 24.22 -5.45 -21.82
N ALA A 319 25.26 -5.94 -21.15
CA ALA A 319 26.16 -6.97 -21.65
C ALA A 319 25.61 -8.41 -21.52
N GLY A 320 24.35 -8.58 -21.06
CA GLY A 320 23.74 -9.88 -20.82
C GLY A 320 24.20 -10.58 -19.55
N GLN A 321 24.91 -9.86 -18.66
CA GLN A 321 25.36 -10.36 -17.36
C GLN A 321 24.40 -9.92 -16.27
N PHE A 322 24.13 -10.78 -15.29
CA PHE A 322 23.32 -10.41 -14.12
C PHE A 322 24.24 -10.01 -12.97
N PRO A 323 24.07 -8.80 -12.39
CA PRO A 323 24.86 -8.37 -11.25
C PRO A 323 24.64 -9.36 -10.11
N ASN A 324 25.71 -9.93 -9.57
CA ASN A 324 25.68 -10.70 -8.33
C ASN A 324 26.42 -9.90 -7.25
N PRO A 325 25.71 -9.08 -6.46
CA PRO A 325 26.36 -8.20 -5.49
C PRO A 325 26.98 -8.99 -4.33
N CYS A 326 26.44 -10.17 -4.04
CA CYS A 326 26.79 -10.89 -2.82
C CYS A 326 27.96 -11.86 -2.98
N LEU A 327 28.45 -12.18 -4.18
CA LEU A 327 29.56 -13.14 -4.46
C LEU A 327 29.45 -14.55 -3.78
N LEU A 328 28.39 -14.81 -3.01
CA LEU A 328 28.29 -15.90 -2.04
C LEU A 328 27.53 -17.14 -2.56
N SER A 329 27.04 -17.14 -3.81
CA SER A 329 26.26 -18.28 -4.35
C SER A 329 26.65 -18.65 -5.79
N PRO A 330 26.91 -19.94 -6.09
CA PRO A 330 27.50 -20.41 -7.35
C PRO A 330 26.53 -20.57 -8.55
N ALA A 331 25.34 -19.97 -8.50
CA ALA A 331 24.52 -19.73 -9.69
C ALA A 331 23.67 -18.47 -9.43
N PRO A 332 23.69 -17.45 -10.31
CA PRO A 332 22.94 -16.23 -10.06
C PRO A 332 21.46 -16.48 -10.30
N THR A 333 20.71 -16.76 -9.24
CA THR A 333 19.33 -16.25 -9.22
C THR A 333 19.43 -14.73 -9.25
N ARG A 334 18.76 -14.09 -10.22
CA ARG A 334 19.10 -12.74 -10.73
C ARG A 334 19.09 -11.63 -9.68
N TYR A 335 18.40 -11.85 -8.56
CA TYR A 335 18.43 -10.99 -7.38
C TYR A 335 18.41 -11.89 -6.14
N GLN A 336 19.33 -11.69 -5.20
CA GLN A 336 19.34 -12.40 -3.91
C GLN A 336 19.39 -11.36 -2.80
N ASN A 337 18.47 -11.45 -1.84
CA ASN A 337 18.41 -10.58 -0.65
C ASN A 337 18.26 -9.07 -0.95
N THR A 338 17.85 -8.71 -2.17
CA THR A 338 17.55 -7.32 -2.56
C THR A 338 16.06 -7.12 -2.73
N TRP A 339 15.63 -5.86 -2.88
CA TRP A 339 14.24 -5.55 -3.19
C TRP A 339 13.81 -6.04 -4.58
N GLY A 340 14.74 -6.13 -5.55
CA GLY A 340 14.48 -6.77 -6.85
C GLY A 340 14.07 -8.23 -6.72
N ALA A 341 14.65 -8.95 -5.76
CA ALA A 341 14.28 -10.34 -5.46
C ALA A 341 12.87 -10.44 -4.86
N ALA A 342 12.48 -9.45 -4.04
CA ALA A 342 11.14 -9.42 -3.47
C ALA A 342 10.04 -9.23 -4.52
N ILE A 343 10.32 -8.42 -5.55
CA ILE A 343 9.44 -8.24 -6.70
C ILE A 343 9.37 -9.53 -7.53
N ALA A 344 10.52 -10.16 -7.81
CA ALA A 344 10.60 -11.41 -8.56
C ALA A 344 9.75 -12.54 -7.95
N LYS A 345 9.61 -12.58 -6.62
CA LYS A 345 8.75 -13.54 -5.91
C LYS A 345 7.25 -13.42 -6.22
N GLN A 346 6.81 -12.29 -6.77
CA GLN A 346 5.40 -12.04 -7.07
C GLN A 346 5.02 -12.61 -8.45
N SER A 347 5.01 -13.94 -8.61
CA SER A 347 4.97 -14.64 -9.91
C SER A 347 3.79 -14.33 -10.87
N GLN A 348 2.80 -13.55 -10.43
CA GLN A 348 1.65 -13.11 -11.23
C GLN A 348 1.65 -11.60 -11.52
N LEU A 349 2.68 -10.88 -11.10
CA LEU A 349 2.82 -9.44 -11.25
C LEU A 349 3.05 -9.07 -12.72
N ARG A 350 2.03 -8.57 -13.41
CA ARG A 350 2.10 -8.26 -14.85
C ARG A 350 2.58 -6.86 -15.18
N THR A 351 2.53 -5.96 -14.20
CA THR A 351 2.91 -4.56 -14.39
C THR A 351 3.60 -4.07 -13.14
N LEU A 352 4.77 -3.50 -13.33
CA LEU A 352 5.53 -2.81 -12.29
C LEU A 352 5.79 -1.38 -12.74
N GLU A 353 5.44 -0.42 -11.89
CA GLU A 353 5.62 0.99 -12.18
C GLU A 353 6.44 1.66 -11.08
N PHE A 354 7.41 2.46 -11.48
CA PHE A 354 8.12 3.36 -10.59
C PHE A 354 7.69 4.79 -10.88
N VAL A 355 7.29 5.52 -9.86
CA VAL A 355 7.09 6.97 -9.91
C VAL A 355 8.21 7.60 -9.11
N LEU A 356 9.16 8.22 -9.83
CA LEU A 356 10.38 8.78 -9.27
C LEU A 356 10.30 10.30 -9.38
N GLU A 357 10.16 10.98 -8.25
CA GLU A 357 10.09 12.43 -8.18
C GLU A 357 11.40 12.98 -7.59
N MET A 358 11.86 14.11 -8.14
CA MET A 358 13.04 14.81 -7.67
C MET A 358 12.91 16.33 -7.86
N PHE A 359 13.69 17.09 -7.09
CA PHE A 359 13.90 18.52 -7.31
C PHE A 359 14.50 18.79 -8.70
N GLU A 360 14.09 19.87 -9.36
CA GLU A 360 14.57 20.22 -10.71
C GLU A 360 16.11 20.36 -10.75
N GLU A 361 16.73 20.89 -9.69
CA GLU A 361 18.17 21.06 -9.57
C GLU A 361 18.93 19.73 -9.63
N LYS A 362 18.27 18.62 -9.28
CA LYS A 362 18.81 17.25 -9.32
C LYS A 362 18.30 16.44 -10.51
N LYS A 363 17.63 17.06 -11.47
CA LYS A 363 17.08 16.38 -12.66
C LYS A 363 18.12 15.53 -13.38
N GLY A 364 19.34 16.05 -13.56
CA GLY A 364 20.42 15.30 -14.21
C GLY A 364 20.80 14.02 -13.46
N GLN A 365 20.72 13.99 -12.13
CA GLN A 365 20.94 12.77 -11.35
C GLN A 365 19.78 11.78 -11.53
N LEU A 366 18.54 12.27 -11.55
CA LEU A 366 17.35 11.44 -11.79
C LEU A 366 17.38 10.80 -13.18
N GLU A 367 17.76 11.56 -14.20
CA GLU A 367 17.92 11.06 -15.58
C GLU A 367 18.91 9.88 -15.63
N VAL A 368 20.02 9.95 -14.87
CA VAL A 368 20.97 8.83 -14.77
C VAL A 368 20.35 7.59 -14.13
N VAL A 369 19.53 7.77 -13.08
CA VAL A 369 18.76 6.67 -12.47
C VAL A 369 17.80 6.06 -13.49
N VAL A 370 17.03 6.87 -14.20
CA VAL A 370 16.07 6.43 -15.23
C VAL A 370 16.76 5.68 -16.37
N GLU A 371 17.91 6.16 -16.85
CA GLU A 371 18.69 5.46 -17.89
C GLU A 371 19.23 4.09 -17.41
N CYS A 372 19.57 3.97 -16.12
CA CYS A 372 19.92 2.68 -15.51
C CYS A 372 18.69 1.80 -15.31
N ALA A 373 17.54 2.40 -15.02
CA ALA A 373 16.27 1.73 -14.84
C ALA A 373 15.81 1.02 -16.11
N LYS A 374 16.02 1.62 -17.29
CA LYS A 374 15.71 1.01 -18.60
C LYS A 374 16.35 -0.36 -18.83
N SER A 375 17.41 -0.71 -18.10
CA SER A 375 18.05 -2.03 -18.19
C SER A 375 17.66 -3.00 -17.07
N TRP A 376 16.75 -2.64 -16.17
CA TRP A 376 16.21 -3.56 -15.16
C TRP A 376 15.36 -4.65 -15.83
N ARG A 377 15.52 -5.89 -15.35
CA ARG A 377 14.74 -7.05 -15.80
C ARG A 377 14.44 -7.91 -14.58
N PHE A 378 13.18 -8.30 -14.37
CA PHE A 378 12.78 -9.11 -13.21
C PHE A 378 12.34 -10.48 -13.69
N ALA A 379 13.20 -11.49 -13.54
CA ALA A 379 12.77 -12.87 -13.77
C ALA A 379 11.85 -13.29 -12.64
N MET A 380 10.66 -13.76 -12.98
CA MET A 380 9.63 -14.06 -12.00
C MET A 380 9.76 -15.50 -11.51
N ASP A 381 9.62 -15.72 -10.21
CA ASP A 381 9.83 -17.03 -9.61
C ASP A 381 8.81 -18.05 -10.12
N GLY A 382 9.30 -19.22 -10.54
CA GLY A 382 8.46 -20.35 -10.97
C GLY A 382 7.81 -20.19 -12.35
N VAL A 383 8.11 -19.13 -13.11
CA VAL A 383 7.53 -18.90 -14.44
C VAL A 383 8.62 -18.54 -15.47
N ALA A 384 8.36 -18.85 -16.74
CA ALA A 384 9.32 -18.69 -17.84
C ALA A 384 9.37 -17.27 -18.44
N TRP A 385 8.77 -16.28 -17.78
CA TRP A 385 8.70 -14.91 -18.26
C TRP A 385 9.30 -13.93 -17.24
N GLU A 386 9.51 -12.71 -17.69
CA GLU A 386 10.15 -11.66 -16.93
C GLU A 386 9.47 -10.32 -17.19
N LEU A 387 9.50 -9.42 -16.21
CA LEU A 387 9.15 -8.02 -16.40
C LEU A 387 10.34 -7.29 -17.04
N VAL A 388 10.05 -6.52 -18.08
CA VAL A 388 11.03 -5.78 -18.88
C VAL A 388 10.50 -4.40 -19.15
N TRP A 389 11.38 -3.41 -19.23
CA TRP A 389 10.97 -2.04 -19.54
C TRP A 389 10.11 -2.00 -20.81
N ASP A 390 8.96 -1.34 -20.72
CA ASP A 390 7.95 -1.32 -21.80
C ASP A 390 8.27 -0.32 -22.93
N GLY A 391 9.41 0.37 -22.83
CA GLY A 391 9.83 1.39 -23.79
C GLY A 391 9.30 2.79 -23.51
N GLN A 392 8.53 2.98 -22.44
CA GLN A 392 7.89 4.26 -22.11
C GLN A 392 8.48 4.88 -20.84
N VAL A 393 8.61 6.21 -20.88
CA VAL A 393 8.89 7.05 -19.71
C VAL A 393 7.96 8.25 -19.82
N GLU A 394 7.10 8.46 -18.81
CA GLU A 394 6.26 9.66 -18.74
C GLU A 394 6.99 10.71 -17.88
N GLU A 395 7.52 11.76 -18.50
CA GLU A 395 8.05 12.94 -17.80
C GLU A 395 6.89 13.90 -17.50
N LYS A 396 6.77 14.33 -16.24
CA LYS A 396 5.87 15.39 -15.81
C LYS A 396 6.63 16.41 -15.00
N ARG A 397 6.21 17.66 -15.12
CA ARG A 397 6.70 18.75 -14.28
C ARG A 397 5.54 19.43 -13.61
N TRP A 398 5.72 19.76 -12.36
CA TRP A 398 4.73 20.50 -11.60
C TRP A 398 5.43 21.48 -10.68
N LYS A 399 4.71 22.55 -10.36
CA LYS A 399 5.14 23.53 -9.37
C LYS A 399 4.25 23.32 -8.16
N SER A 400 4.85 23.12 -6.99
CA SER A 400 4.07 23.16 -5.76
C SER A 400 3.54 24.58 -5.65
N CYS A 401 2.24 24.73 -5.86
CA CYS A 401 1.55 25.96 -5.57
C CYS A 401 1.53 26.07 -4.04
N CYS A 402 2.65 26.49 -3.45
CA CYS A 402 2.81 26.82 -2.03
C CYS A 402 1.85 27.97 -1.67
N ARG A 403 0.55 27.68 -1.61
CA ARG A 403 -0.49 28.59 -1.14
C ARG A 403 -0.88 28.32 0.31
N ARG A 404 -0.38 27.25 0.92
CA ARG A 404 -0.71 26.91 2.31
C ARG A 404 0.55 26.55 3.10
N ARG A 405 1.00 27.58 3.83
CA ARG A 405 1.86 27.60 5.02
C ARG A 405 3.36 27.70 4.74
N GLU A 406 3.89 28.85 5.15
CA GLU A 406 5.32 29.23 5.24
C GLU A 406 6.20 28.20 5.98
N TRP A 407 5.62 27.21 6.66
CA TRP A 407 6.30 26.31 7.60
C TRP A 407 7.33 25.38 6.95
N ASP A 408 7.11 24.86 5.74
CA ASP A 408 8.09 23.98 5.09
C ASP A 408 9.30 24.78 4.58
N CYS A 409 9.05 26.00 4.06
CA CYS A 409 10.10 26.97 3.76
C CYS A 409 10.83 27.43 5.03
N GLU A 410 10.12 27.61 6.15
CA GLU A 410 10.70 28.05 7.42
C GLU A 410 11.52 26.96 8.10
N CYS A 411 11.11 25.69 7.98
CA CYS A 411 11.88 24.55 8.46
C CYS A 411 13.18 24.37 7.66
N MET A 412 13.10 24.48 6.32
CA MET A 412 14.29 24.54 5.45
C MET A 412 15.19 25.72 5.82
N LYS A 413 14.62 26.92 6.03
CA LYS A 413 15.39 28.11 6.46
C LYS A 413 16.03 27.93 7.84
N ARG A 414 15.31 27.43 8.85
CA ARG A 414 15.86 27.20 10.20
C ARG A 414 16.94 26.14 10.19
N HIS A 415 16.78 25.08 9.39
CA HIS A 415 17.81 24.07 9.22
C HIS A 415 19.06 24.65 8.53
N GLN A 416 18.89 25.49 7.50
CA GLN A 416 19.97 26.22 6.85
C GLN A 416 20.66 27.22 7.80
N GLU A 417 19.90 27.97 8.59
CA GLU A 417 20.43 28.96 9.55
C GLU A 417 21.20 28.29 10.69
N ARG A 418 20.70 27.17 11.22
CA ARG A 418 21.40 26.40 12.26
C ARG A 418 22.72 25.83 11.74
N GLN A 419 22.74 25.32 10.52
CA GLN A 419 23.98 24.84 9.90
C GLN A 419 24.97 25.95 9.60
N LYS A 420 24.48 27.10 9.14
CA LYS A 420 25.31 28.27 8.93
C LYS A 420 26.00 28.72 10.22
N ARG A 421 25.30 28.70 11.36
CA ARG A 421 25.88 28.98 12.68
C ARG A 421 26.97 27.98 13.06
N GLU A 422 26.73 26.69 12.78
CA GLU A 422 27.70 25.61 13.02
C GLU A 422 28.96 25.75 12.13
N GLU A 423 28.81 26.13 10.85
CA GLU A 423 29.93 26.35 9.92
C GLU A 423 30.72 27.64 10.20
N GLU A 424 30.04 28.70 10.65
CA GLU A 424 30.68 29.97 11.02
C GLU A 424 31.45 29.87 12.36
N GLY A 425 31.50 28.69 12.98
CA GLY A 425 32.17 28.47 14.26
C GLY A 425 31.54 29.28 15.40
N GLN A 426 30.29 29.72 15.23
CA GLN A 426 29.52 30.33 16.30
C GLN A 426 29.02 29.20 17.19
N GLU A 427 29.85 28.82 18.18
CA GLU A 427 29.35 28.14 19.37
C GLU A 427 28.24 29.02 19.94
N SER A 428 26.99 28.60 19.75
CA SER A 428 25.88 29.21 20.45
C SER A 428 26.08 28.89 21.93
N GLU A 429 26.51 29.88 22.71
CA GLU A 429 26.11 30.02 24.11
C GLU A 429 24.57 30.16 24.11
N GLU A 430 23.86 29.09 23.80
CA GLU A 430 22.47 28.94 24.24
C GLU A 430 22.59 28.68 25.74
N GLU A 431 22.53 29.78 26.48
CA GLU A 431 22.26 29.85 27.90
C GLU A 431 21.04 28.97 28.16
N TRP A 432 21.29 27.78 28.70
CA TRP A 432 20.25 26.92 29.23
C TRP A 432 19.65 27.66 30.42
N GLU A 433 18.56 28.41 30.20
CA GLU A 433 17.67 28.77 31.30
C GLU A 433 17.16 27.44 31.88
N GLU A 434 17.77 27.04 33.01
CA GLU A 434 17.28 25.98 33.88
C GLU A 434 15.85 26.33 34.31
N SER A 435 14.87 25.84 33.55
CA SER A 435 13.51 25.74 34.04
C SER A 435 13.49 24.62 35.08
N ASP A 436 13.54 25.01 36.36
CA ASP A 436 13.26 24.18 37.53
C ASP A 436 11.86 23.57 37.41
N ASP A 437 11.76 22.38 36.81
CA ASP A 437 10.63 21.47 36.94
C ASP A 437 11.08 20.24 37.75
N SER A 438 11.24 20.46 39.05
CA SER A 438 11.28 19.39 40.05
C SER A 438 9.86 18.86 40.25
N ASP A 439 9.56 17.67 39.74
CA ASP A 439 8.76 16.62 40.40
C ASP A 439 8.23 15.61 39.36
N PHE A 440 9.06 14.63 38.97
CA PHE A 440 8.53 13.32 38.58
C PHE A 440 9.57 12.21 38.75
N ASP A 441 9.57 11.58 39.93
CA ASP A 441 10.26 10.33 40.18
C ASP A 441 9.67 9.21 39.30
N SER A 442 10.49 8.66 38.40
CA SER A 442 10.19 7.36 37.79
C SER A 442 11.46 6.55 37.52
N PRO A 443 11.61 5.36 38.13
CA PRO A 443 12.75 4.50 37.91
C PRO A 443 12.45 3.55 36.73
N PHE A 444 13.37 3.47 35.77
CA PHE A 444 14.10 2.24 35.40
C PHE A 444 14.79 2.38 34.04
N HIS A 445 16.10 2.14 34.08
CA HIS A 445 16.98 1.91 32.93
C HIS A 445 16.77 0.52 32.31
N GLY A 446 17.03 0.41 31.01
CA GLY A 446 17.49 -0.84 30.38
C GLY A 446 16.79 -1.23 29.08
N GLY A 447 17.16 -0.58 27.97
CA GLY A 447 16.76 -1.02 26.64
C GLY A 447 17.37 -0.13 25.56
N GLY A 448 18.50 -0.54 25.00
CA GLY A 448 19.19 0.18 23.93
C GLY A 448 18.36 0.23 22.66
N TYR A 449 17.67 1.34 22.45
CA TYR A 449 17.17 1.72 21.14
C TYR A 449 18.35 2.23 20.32
N HIS A 450 18.62 1.59 19.19
CA HIS A 450 19.41 2.22 18.13
C HIS A 450 18.71 3.54 17.76
N ARG A 451 19.29 4.66 18.19
CA ARG A 451 18.96 5.97 17.64
C ARG A 451 19.25 5.88 16.15
N ASN A 452 18.22 6.09 15.33
CA ASN A 452 18.42 6.43 13.93
C ASN A 452 19.30 7.69 13.91
N ILE A 453 20.57 7.53 13.54
CA ILE A 453 21.48 8.64 13.33
C ILE A 453 21.01 9.32 12.06
N TYR A 454 20.27 10.41 12.20
CA TYR A 454 20.07 11.36 11.12
C TYR A 454 21.44 11.95 10.79
N HIS A 455 22.00 11.61 9.64
CA HIS A 455 23.14 12.34 9.11
C HIS A 455 22.70 13.79 8.85
N ARG A 456 23.37 14.74 9.53
CA ARG A 456 23.22 16.18 9.28
C ARG A 456 23.78 16.49 7.89
N GLY A 457 22.90 16.75 6.92
CA GLY A 457 23.29 17.11 5.55
C GLY A 457 23.22 18.63 5.36
N ILE A 458 24.32 19.23 4.90
CA ILE A 458 24.48 20.66 4.57
C ILE A 458 23.50 21.07 3.47
N ALA A 459 22.70 22.13 3.67
CA ALA A 459 21.75 22.63 2.67
C ALA A 459 22.16 23.98 2.06
N LEU A 460 22.09 24.07 0.72
CA LEU A 460 22.46 25.23 -0.09
C LEU A 460 21.39 26.33 -0.15
N ARG A 461 21.89 27.55 -0.36
CA ARG A 461 21.18 28.83 -0.36
C ARG A 461 20.44 29.07 -1.69
N GLY A 462 19.15 28.76 -1.75
CA GLY A 462 18.25 29.13 -2.87
C GLY A 462 17.54 30.47 -2.61
N LYS A 463 17.80 31.49 -3.43
CA LYS A 463 17.05 32.77 -3.39
C LYS A 463 15.67 32.57 -4.00
N GLY A 464 14.62 32.39 -3.18
CA GLY A 464 13.22 32.78 -3.46
C GLY A 464 12.67 32.51 -4.88
N SER A 465 13.08 31.42 -5.52
CA SER A 465 12.60 30.99 -6.83
C SER A 465 11.46 29.99 -6.64
N ASP A 466 10.40 30.12 -7.43
CA ASP A 466 9.36 29.08 -7.57
C ASP A 466 10.00 27.69 -7.66
N GLU A 467 9.77 26.84 -6.66
CA GLU A 467 10.27 25.46 -6.70
C GLU A 467 9.51 24.68 -7.79
N SER A 468 10.25 24.21 -8.79
CA SER A 468 9.76 23.28 -9.81
C SER A 468 10.25 21.88 -9.52
N PHE A 469 9.40 20.90 -9.80
CA PHE A 469 9.68 19.49 -9.55
C PHE A 469 9.55 18.70 -10.85
N GLY A 470 10.42 17.70 -11.01
CA GLY A 470 10.37 16.70 -12.07
C GLY A 470 9.88 15.37 -11.53
N VAL A 471 9.00 14.70 -12.28
CA VAL A 471 8.52 13.36 -12.00
C VAL A 471 8.69 12.52 -13.25
N ASP A 472 9.41 11.41 -13.12
CA ASP A 472 9.54 10.40 -14.17
C ASP A 472 8.80 9.13 -13.75
N ARG A 473 7.91 8.65 -14.61
CA ARG A 473 7.25 7.36 -14.45
C ARG A 473 7.86 6.35 -15.41
N VAL A 474 8.40 5.26 -14.86
CA VAL A 474 9.00 4.16 -15.63
C VAL A 474 8.17 2.90 -15.44
N ARG A 475 7.81 2.21 -16.52
CA ARG A 475 6.93 1.05 -16.51
C ARG A 475 7.60 -0.21 -17.08
N TYR A 476 7.29 -1.36 -16.49
CA TYR A 476 7.82 -2.69 -16.82
C TYR A 476 6.72 -3.74 -16.91
#